data_AF-A0AAD4XMK6-F1
#
_entry.id   AF-A0AAD4XMK6-F1
#
_cell.length_a   1.000
_cell.length_b   1.000
_cell.length_c   1.000
_cell.angle_alpha   90.00
_cell.angle_beta   90.00
_cell.angle_gamma   90.00
#
_symmetry.space_group_name_H-M   'P 1'
#
loop_
_entity.id
_entity.type
_entity.pdbx_description
1 polymer ?
#
loop_
_entity_poly.entity_id
_entity_poly.type
_entity_poly.pdbx_seq_one_letter_code
_entity_poly.pdbx_strand_id
1 'polypeptide(L)'
;MSFIEHFQTSLESLPFMLQKKYGLMRDLDRSLHGSQHQNEQRCEQEIEYMERLVKSGNITPDTPLIKFSSEALNEQKHCIRVADEEILQNDYAYTADGDVYFSVDKFPAYGRLSGRKLEDNLAGGGGRTQDSLTSRKRNENDFALWKAAKLGEISWESPWGPGRPGWHIECSAMSYRYLTSSFDIHGGGMDLIFPHHENEIARAARPNTCEIKYWMHNGFVNVNKEKMSKSLGNLFTIREVTTSYHPLALRYFMMSTHYRSPVNYSLNQLETASDTVFYLYQTLLDCEEALFPIREKNPEVSVRKGKNIRITLEAQECINKLKNDFYAKMSDDLHTQDFLKGALQEILKLMNSSLNKLKKAKQQQQSLFLSLAEMEKEVKMVLDTLGLLSSLSYSGVLEQLKAEALTRANLTEEDVLQQIESRTQARRNSEFAKSDQIREDLKAKGIALMDLGNETIWRPCARNLETDAASTSGGTWISFWRRLKKFLYARVNGYPE
;
A
#
# COMPACT_ATOMS: atom_id res chain seq x y z
N MET A 1 5.64 -0.56 0.91
CA MET A 1 5.37 0.27 2.12
C MET A 1 4.20 -0.24 2.95
N SER A 2 3.00 -0.42 2.38
CA SER A 2 1.81 -0.94 3.11
C SER A 2 2.03 -2.27 3.86
N PHE A 3 2.87 -3.17 3.33
CA PHE A 3 3.21 -4.46 3.94
C PHE A 3 4.12 -4.32 5.19
N ILE A 4 5.25 -3.61 5.06
CA ILE A 4 6.22 -3.46 6.16
C ILE A 4 5.60 -2.71 7.33
N GLU A 5 4.70 -1.78 7.05
CA GLU A 5 3.94 -1.11 8.10
C GLU A 5 2.95 -2.04 8.81
N HIS A 6 2.18 -2.85 8.09
CA HIS A 6 1.26 -3.81 8.71
C HIS A 6 1.97 -4.77 9.66
N PHE A 7 3.12 -5.25 9.22
CA PHE A 7 3.98 -6.09 10.03
C PHE A 7 4.42 -5.36 11.31
N GLN A 8 4.83 -4.11 11.18
CA GLN A 8 5.23 -3.28 12.31
C GLN A 8 4.08 -3.01 13.27
N THR A 9 2.93 -2.51 12.83
CA THR A 9 1.82 -2.21 13.75
C THR A 9 1.31 -3.49 14.43
N SER A 10 1.35 -4.63 13.74
CA SER A 10 1.10 -5.95 14.35
C SER A 10 2.15 -6.28 15.41
N LEU A 11 3.43 -5.98 15.20
CA LEU A 11 4.50 -6.18 16.18
C LEU A 11 4.50 -5.16 17.33
N GLU A 12 4.01 -3.93 17.12
CA GLU A 12 3.87 -2.90 18.17
C GLU A 12 2.68 -3.18 19.10
N SER A 13 1.69 -3.93 18.61
CA SER A 13 0.64 -4.52 19.46
C SER A 13 1.17 -5.63 20.39
N LEU A 14 2.42 -6.06 20.17
CA LEU A 14 3.20 -6.96 21.03
C LEU A 14 4.21 -6.13 21.86
N PRO A 15 4.67 -6.58 23.03
CA PRO A 15 5.46 -5.76 23.98
C PRO A 15 6.93 -5.55 23.58
N PHE A 16 7.23 -5.30 22.30
CA PHE A 16 8.58 -5.12 21.77
C PHE A 16 8.86 -3.65 21.38
N MET A 17 10.06 -3.16 21.70
CA MET A 17 10.53 -1.87 21.17
C MET A 17 11.10 -2.06 19.76
N LEU A 18 10.60 -1.30 18.79
CA LEU A 18 11.03 -1.36 17.39
C LEU A 18 11.72 -0.05 16.98
N GLN A 19 12.86 -0.17 16.28
CA GLN A 19 13.54 0.96 15.65
C GLN A 19 13.40 0.86 14.13
N LYS A 20 12.66 1.81 13.54
CA LYS A 20 12.27 1.82 12.12
C LYS A 20 13.18 2.73 11.31
N LYS A 21 13.64 2.28 10.14
CA LYS A 21 14.32 3.12 9.15
C LYS A 21 13.92 2.70 7.75
N TYR A 22 13.41 3.65 6.96
CA TYR A 22 13.23 3.47 5.51
C TYR A 22 14.21 4.36 4.79
N GLY A 23 14.94 3.80 3.82
CA GLY A 23 15.77 4.57 2.90
C GLY A 23 14.95 5.01 1.69
N LEU A 24 14.96 6.30 1.39
CA LEU A 24 14.58 6.81 0.08
C LEU A 24 15.86 7.08 -0.71
N MET A 25 16.11 6.22 -1.69
CA MET A 25 17.26 6.36 -2.58
C MET A 25 16.97 7.47 -3.59
N ARG A 26 17.83 8.50 -3.62
CA ARG A 26 17.90 9.41 -4.79
C ARG A 26 18.71 8.70 -5.85
N ASP A 27 18.05 7.84 -6.61
CA ASP A 27 18.68 7.19 -7.75
C ASP A 27 18.96 8.29 -8.79
N LEU A 28 20.19 8.83 -8.78
CA LEU A 28 20.72 9.64 -9.88
C LEU A 28 21.10 8.71 -11.02
N ASP A 29 20.12 7.92 -11.46
CA ASP A 29 20.27 7.01 -12.59
C ASP A 29 20.34 7.82 -13.89
N ARG A 30 20.91 7.20 -14.92
CA ARG A 30 21.13 7.72 -16.28
C ARG A 30 19.85 8.27 -16.94
N SER A 31 18.66 8.02 -16.38
CA SER A 31 17.38 8.51 -16.88
C SER A 31 17.07 9.98 -16.56
N LEU A 32 17.82 10.61 -15.65
CA LEU A 32 17.56 11.98 -15.24
C LEU A 32 18.32 12.97 -16.13
N HIS A 33 17.64 13.49 -17.16
CA HIS A 33 18.14 14.58 -17.99
C HIS A 33 17.83 15.94 -17.35
N GLY A 34 18.85 16.80 -17.21
CA GLY A 34 18.73 18.14 -16.64
C GLY A 34 19.92 18.53 -15.76
N SER A 35 19.91 19.74 -15.22
CA SER A 35 20.91 20.13 -14.22
C SER A 35 20.70 19.38 -12.91
N GLN A 36 21.76 19.22 -12.11
CA GLN A 36 21.69 18.62 -10.77
C GLN A 36 20.56 19.22 -9.93
N HIS A 37 20.41 20.54 -9.95
CA HIS A 37 19.38 21.27 -9.23
C HIS A 37 17.95 20.89 -9.67
N GLN A 38 17.71 20.73 -10.98
CA GLN A 38 16.39 20.32 -11.49
C GLN A 38 16.04 18.88 -11.08
N ASN A 39 17.04 18.00 -11.05
CA ASN A 39 16.86 16.62 -10.63
C ASN A 39 16.62 16.52 -9.12
N GLU A 40 17.32 17.33 -8.31
CA GLU A 40 17.08 17.43 -6.86
C GLU A 40 15.66 17.91 -6.55
N GLN A 41 15.18 18.96 -7.24
CA GLN A 41 13.81 19.47 -7.10
C GLN A 41 12.76 18.42 -7.48
N ARG A 42 12.96 17.69 -8.59
CA ARG A 42 12.05 16.60 -9.00
C ARG A 42 12.00 15.49 -7.95
N CYS A 43 13.16 15.08 -7.42
CA CYS A 43 13.22 14.08 -6.36
C CYS A 43 12.49 14.56 -5.09
N GLU A 44 12.65 15.82 -4.70
CA GLU A 44 11.94 16.39 -3.54
C GLU A 44 10.43 16.40 -3.73
N GLN A 45 9.95 16.81 -4.91
CA GLN A 45 8.52 16.78 -5.24
C GLN A 45 7.93 15.37 -5.21
N GLU A 46 8.66 14.38 -5.73
CA GLU A 46 8.24 12.98 -5.68
C GLU A 46 8.25 12.44 -4.24
N ILE A 47 9.26 12.79 -3.43
CA ILE A 47 9.32 12.40 -2.01
C ILE A 47 8.14 13.00 -1.24
N GLU A 48 7.87 14.30 -1.36
CA GLU A 48 6.74 14.97 -0.71
C GLU A 48 5.40 14.38 -1.14
N TYR A 49 5.29 13.99 -2.42
CA TYR A 49 4.10 13.33 -2.90
C TYR A 49 3.93 11.93 -2.29
N MET A 50 5.00 11.14 -2.25
CA MET A 50 5.01 9.83 -1.61
C MET A 50 4.67 9.93 -0.14
N GLU A 51 5.21 10.93 0.58
CA GLU A 51 4.88 11.22 1.98
C GLU A 51 3.40 11.57 2.17
N ARG A 52 2.82 12.39 1.29
CA ARG A 52 1.38 12.70 1.32
C ARG A 52 0.52 11.48 1.05
N LEU A 53 0.88 10.66 0.06
CA LEU A 53 0.18 9.41 -0.24
C LEU A 53 0.21 8.46 0.95
N VAL A 54 1.41 8.27 1.50
CA VAL A 54 1.69 7.49 2.68
C VAL A 54 0.78 7.96 3.81
N LYS A 55 0.77 9.25 4.14
CA LYS A 55 -0.15 9.82 5.14
C LYS A 55 -1.63 9.62 4.81
N SER A 56 -2.05 9.83 3.56
CA SER A 56 -3.46 9.69 3.13
C SER A 56 -3.97 8.25 3.12
N GLY A 57 -3.08 7.28 2.96
CA GLY A 57 -3.39 5.85 3.10
C GLY A 57 -3.16 5.32 4.51
N ASN A 58 -3.06 6.23 5.50
CA ASN A 58 -2.62 5.95 6.89
C ASN A 58 -1.43 5.00 6.94
N ILE A 59 -0.46 5.26 6.06
CA ILE A 59 0.88 4.76 6.17
C ILE A 59 1.63 5.78 7.02
N THR A 60 1.69 5.65 8.34
CA THR A 60 2.49 6.54 9.19
C THR A 60 3.83 5.87 9.49
N PRO A 61 4.96 6.41 9.01
CA PRO A 61 6.23 6.11 9.61
C PRO A 61 6.42 6.93 10.88
N ASP A 62 6.42 6.28 12.05
CA ASP A 62 6.78 6.91 13.35
C ASP A 62 8.23 7.38 13.41
N THR A 63 9.02 7.06 12.38
CA THR A 63 10.39 7.54 12.21
C THR A 63 10.52 8.28 10.88
N PRO A 64 11.14 9.48 10.85
CA PRO A 64 11.38 10.20 9.61
C PRO A 64 12.10 9.31 8.59
N LEU A 65 11.63 9.36 7.34
CA LEU A 65 12.29 8.71 6.22
C LEU A 65 13.73 9.21 6.14
N ILE A 66 14.69 8.29 5.96
CA ILE A 66 16.07 8.69 5.69
C ILE A 66 16.08 9.24 4.27
N LYS A 67 16.33 10.55 4.16
CA LYS A 67 16.38 11.28 2.88
C LYS A 67 17.83 11.45 2.47
N PHE A 68 18.12 11.19 1.20
CA PHE A 68 19.34 11.60 0.54
C PHE A 68 19.38 13.15 0.34
N SER A 69 19.36 13.97 1.39
CA SER A 69 19.41 15.45 1.25
C SER A 69 20.50 16.05 2.11
N SER A 70 21.48 16.74 1.52
CA SER A 70 22.67 17.37 2.14
C SER A 70 23.60 16.43 2.96
N GLU A 71 23.04 15.44 3.66
CA GLU A 71 23.68 14.30 4.33
C GLU A 71 24.14 13.22 3.35
N ALA A 72 23.65 13.26 2.10
CA ALA A 72 24.10 12.40 0.99
C ALA A 72 25.63 12.35 0.88
N LEU A 73 26.32 13.47 1.13
CA LEU A 73 27.78 13.51 1.11
C LEU A 73 28.41 12.70 2.26
N ASN A 74 27.79 12.68 3.44
CA ASN A 74 28.25 11.88 4.58
C ASN A 74 27.93 10.38 4.40
N GLU A 75 26.79 10.06 3.81
CA GLU A 75 26.39 8.69 3.43
C GLU A 75 27.30 8.15 2.32
N GLN A 76 27.68 8.98 1.35
CA GLN A 76 28.63 8.62 0.29
C GLN A 76 30.04 8.46 0.82
N LYS A 77 30.50 9.34 1.71
CA LYS A 77 31.76 9.11 2.45
C LYS A 77 31.73 7.79 3.19
N HIS A 78 30.57 7.35 3.68
CA HIS A 78 30.43 6.04 4.29
C HIS A 78 30.48 4.90 3.27
N CYS A 79 29.82 5.03 2.11
CA CYS A 79 29.92 4.08 1.00
C CYS A 79 31.37 3.94 0.49
N ILE A 80 32.10 5.06 0.40
CA ILE A 80 33.52 5.10 0.02
C ILE A 80 34.36 4.38 1.07
N ARG A 81 34.19 4.68 2.37
CA ARG A 81 34.89 3.95 3.44
C ARG A 81 34.62 2.45 3.39
N VAL A 82 33.36 2.08 3.17
CA VAL A 82 32.92 0.70 3.01
C VAL A 82 33.64 0.00 1.85
N ALA A 83 33.67 0.62 0.68
CA ALA A 83 34.34 0.05 -0.48
C ALA A 83 35.87 -0.02 -0.28
N ASP A 84 36.46 0.96 0.41
CA ASP A 84 37.89 1.00 0.74
C ASP A 84 38.28 -0.10 1.73
N GLU A 85 37.47 -0.33 2.77
CA GLU A 85 37.63 -1.44 3.71
C GLU A 85 37.53 -2.81 3.00
N GLU A 86 36.59 -2.96 2.06
CA GLU A 86 36.40 -4.21 1.29
C GLU A 86 37.59 -4.51 0.36
N ILE A 87 38.23 -3.47 -0.19
CA ILE A 87 39.49 -3.60 -0.95
C ILE A 87 40.67 -3.90 -0.02
N LEU A 88 40.82 -3.15 1.08
CA LEU A 88 42.07 -3.13 1.85
C LEU A 88 42.21 -4.27 2.87
N GLN A 89 41.11 -4.75 3.46
CA GLN A 89 41.21 -5.67 4.60
C GLN A 89 41.05 -7.15 4.25
N ASN A 90 40.36 -7.48 3.14
CA ASN A 90 39.92 -8.85 2.91
C ASN A 90 40.02 -9.34 1.45
N ASP A 91 40.57 -8.53 0.55
CA ASP A 91 40.77 -8.88 -0.88
C ASP A 91 39.47 -9.25 -1.63
N TYR A 92 38.28 -8.91 -1.09
CA TYR A 92 36.96 -9.18 -1.69
C TYR A 92 36.57 -8.20 -2.80
N ALA A 93 37.31 -7.11 -3.01
CA ALA A 93 37.04 -6.13 -4.06
C ALA A 93 38.31 -5.75 -4.82
N TYR A 94 38.14 -5.23 -6.05
CA TYR A 94 39.24 -4.79 -6.90
C TYR A 94 38.88 -3.55 -7.71
N THR A 95 39.90 -2.77 -8.06
CA THR A 95 39.76 -1.60 -8.93
C THR A 95 39.93 -1.99 -10.40
N ALA A 96 39.20 -1.32 -11.29
CA ALA A 96 39.36 -1.45 -12.75
C ALA A 96 38.96 -0.13 -13.42
N ASP A 97 39.93 0.61 -13.98
CA ASP A 97 39.72 1.89 -14.68
C ASP A 97 38.87 2.92 -13.90
N GLY A 98 39.13 3.05 -12.60
CA GLY A 98 38.39 3.95 -11.69
C GLY A 98 37.08 3.39 -11.13
N ASP A 99 36.59 2.25 -11.65
CA ASP A 99 35.50 1.49 -11.02
C ASP A 99 36.06 0.63 -9.87
N VAL A 100 35.20 0.28 -8.91
CA VAL A 100 35.46 -0.73 -7.89
C VAL A 100 34.40 -1.83 -7.98
N TYR A 101 34.84 -3.08 -8.09
CA TYR A 101 33.97 -4.25 -8.17
C TYR A 101 34.17 -5.17 -6.98
N PHE A 102 33.07 -5.73 -6.48
CA PHE A 102 33.09 -6.85 -5.53
C PHE A 102 33.31 -8.15 -6.30
N SER A 103 34.26 -8.97 -5.85
CA SER A 103 34.62 -10.27 -6.43
C SER A 103 33.79 -11.38 -5.80
N VAL A 104 32.77 -11.85 -6.54
CA VAL A 104 31.85 -12.88 -6.00
C VAL A 104 32.55 -14.23 -5.78
N ASP A 105 33.56 -14.55 -6.58
CA ASP A 105 34.34 -15.80 -6.47
C ASP A 105 35.05 -15.93 -5.12
N LYS A 106 35.39 -14.80 -4.52
CA LYS A 106 36.08 -14.79 -3.22
C LYS A 106 35.12 -14.99 -2.05
N PHE A 107 33.81 -14.86 -2.26
CA PHE A 107 32.78 -14.97 -1.23
C PHE A 107 31.96 -16.27 -1.38
N PRO A 108 32.34 -17.38 -0.72
CA PRO A 108 31.72 -18.70 -0.93
C PRO A 108 30.23 -18.79 -0.57
N ALA A 109 29.73 -17.83 0.23
CA ALA A 109 28.32 -17.77 0.64
C ALA A 109 27.42 -17.02 -0.36
N TYR A 110 27.96 -16.52 -1.48
CA TYR A 110 27.18 -15.82 -2.49
C TYR A 110 26.13 -16.75 -3.12
N GLY A 111 24.88 -16.28 -3.22
CA GLY A 111 23.75 -17.07 -3.72
C GLY A 111 22.94 -17.75 -2.61
N ARG A 112 23.34 -17.60 -1.33
CA ARG A 112 22.67 -18.25 -0.19
C ARG A 112 21.22 -17.78 -0.02
N LEU A 113 20.91 -16.51 -0.28
CA LEU A 113 19.54 -16.00 -0.11
C LEU A 113 18.63 -16.40 -1.26
N SER A 114 19.13 -16.25 -2.49
CA SER A 114 18.40 -16.57 -3.71
C SER A 114 18.33 -18.06 -4.03
N GLY A 115 19.20 -18.87 -3.44
CA GLY A 115 19.37 -20.29 -3.75
C GLY A 115 19.97 -20.56 -5.14
N ARG A 116 20.45 -19.53 -5.82
CA ARG A 116 21.03 -19.63 -7.18
C ARG A 116 22.49 -20.07 -7.10
N LYS A 117 22.90 -20.96 -7.99
CA LYS A 117 24.33 -21.26 -8.19
C LYS A 117 24.93 -20.19 -9.11
N LEU A 118 26.21 -19.89 -8.91
CA LEU A 118 26.96 -18.96 -9.76
C LEU A 118 26.93 -19.37 -11.25
N GLU A 119 26.91 -20.67 -11.51
CA GLU A 119 26.83 -21.28 -12.84
C GLU A 119 25.46 -21.04 -13.53
N ASP A 120 24.38 -20.92 -12.77
CA ASP A 120 23.02 -20.70 -13.28
C ASP A 120 22.78 -19.25 -13.72
N ASN A 121 23.66 -18.32 -13.33
CA ASN A 121 23.52 -16.89 -13.62
C ASN A 121 23.95 -16.48 -15.04
N LEU A 122 24.51 -17.41 -15.83
CA LEU A 122 24.98 -17.18 -17.20
C LEU A 122 23.84 -16.91 -18.22
N ALA A 123 22.58 -17.05 -17.81
CA ALA A 123 21.43 -16.79 -18.67
C ALA A 123 20.36 -15.91 -17.97
N GLY A 124 20.66 -14.62 -17.78
CA GLY A 124 19.60 -13.61 -17.64
C GLY A 124 19.66 -12.60 -16.48
N GLY A 125 20.75 -12.54 -15.71
CA GLY A 125 20.85 -11.63 -14.54
C GLY A 125 21.19 -10.16 -14.84
N GLY A 126 21.52 -9.81 -16.09
CA GLY A 126 21.95 -8.46 -16.46
C GLY A 126 22.00 -8.22 -17.97
N GLY A 127 21.03 -8.73 -18.73
CA GLY A 127 20.93 -8.55 -20.19
C GLY A 127 20.60 -7.12 -20.65
N ARG A 128 21.09 -6.08 -19.96
CA ARG A 128 20.99 -4.67 -20.39
C ARG A 128 22.34 -4.03 -20.73
N THR A 129 23.42 -4.79 -20.80
CA THR A 129 24.68 -4.28 -21.34
C THR A 129 25.25 -5.25 -22.36
N GLN A 130 24.75 -5.10 -23.58
CA GLN A 130 25.58 -5.27 -24.78
C GLN A 130 26.38 -3.97 -25.01
N ASP A 131 26.93 -3.41 -23.93
CA ASP A 131 27.87 -2.30 -23.96
C ASP A 131 29.26 -2.89 -23.73
N SER A 132 30.29 -2.27 -24.31
CA SER A 132 31.73 -2.53 -24.13
C SER A 132 32.26 -2.48 -22.67
N LEU A 133 31.37 -2.51 -21.68
CA LEU A 133 31.62 -2.40 -20.24
C LEU A 133 31.77 -3.76 -19.54
N THR A 134 31.33 -4.86 -20.14
CA THR A 134 31.51 -6.22 -19.59
C THR A 134 32.95 -6.71 -19.63
N SER A 135 33.83 -6.10 -20.43
CA SER A 135 35.23 -6.51 -20.56
C SER A 135 36.13 -6.15 -19.36
N ARG A 136 35.63 -5.37 -18.39
CA ARG A 136 36.41 -4.87 -17.25
C ARG A 136 36.25 -5.70 -15.98
N LYS A 137 35.24 -6.56 -15.91
CA LYS A 137 35.02 -7.45 -14.78
C LYS A 137 35.84 -8.72 -14.93
N ARG A 138 36.37 -9.23 -13.82
CA ARG A 138 37.03 -10.55 -13.75
C ARG A 138 36.02 -11.68 -13.83
N ASN A 139 34.82 -11.49 -13.24
CA ASN A 139 33.69 -12.40 -13.33
C ASN A 139 32.42 -11.63 -13.74
N GLU A 140 31.57 -12.21 -14.59
CA GLU A 140 30.33 -11.58 -15.07
C GLU A 140 29.36 -11.20 -13.93
N ASN A 141 29.37 -12.01 -12.86
CA ASN A 141 28.56 -11.84 -11.66
C ASN A 141 29.11 -10.76 -10.70
N ASP A 142 30.34 -10.27 -10.90
CA ASP A 142 30.89 -9.18 -10.09
C ASP A 142 30.02 -7.93 -10.21
N PHE A 143 29.77 -7.25 -9.10
CA PHE A 143 28.92 -6.04 -9.07
C PHE A 143 29.73 -4.83 -8.61
N ALA A 144 29.35 -3.65 -9.10
CA ALA A 144 30.06 -2.42 -8.79
C ALA A 144 29.72 -1.95 -7.37
N LEU A 145 30.75 -1.69 -6.57
CA LEU A 145 30.68 -0.94 -5.32
C LEU A 145 30.82 0.57 -5.59
N TRP A 146 31.67 0.91 -6.56
CA TRP A 146 31.88 2.28 -7.03
C TRP A 146 31.95 2.29 -8.55
N LYS A 147 31.34 3.30 -9.18
CA LYS A 147 31.43 3.52 -10.62
C LYS A 147 32.09 4.86 -10.90
N ALA A 148 33.14 4.86 -11.70
CA ALA A 148 33.75 6.07 -12.22
C ALA A 148 32.72 6.89 -12.98
N ALA A 149 32.76 8.21 -12.79
CA ALA A 149 31.83 9.12 -13.43
C ALA A 149 32.20 9.34 -14.89
N LYS A 150 31.19 9.39 -15.76
CA LYS A 150 31.36 9.90 -17.12
C LYS A 150 31.32 11.42 -17.13
N LEU A 151 31.85 12.03 -18.19
CA LEU A 151 31.84 13.48 -18.34
C LEU A 151 30.40 14.02 -18.29
N GLY A 152 30.15 14.95 -17.35
CA GLY A 152 28.84 15.57 -17.16
C GLY A 152 27.86 14.78 -16.28
N GLU A 153 28.25 13.60 -15.77
CA GLU A 153 27.48 12.92 -14.71
C GLU A 153 27.74 13.57 -13.35
N ILE A 154 26.78 13.44 -12.44
CA ILE A 154 26.96 13.83 -11.04
C ILE A 154 27.95 12.84 -10.39
N SER A 155 28.95 13.38 -9.69
CA SER A 155 30.04 12.60 -9.12
C SER A 155 30.54 13.17 -7.80
N TRP A 156 31.21 12.32 -7.03
CA TRP A 156 31.88 12.64 -5.78
C TRP A 156 33.33 12.18 -5.82
N GLU A 157 34.18 12.92 -5.12
CA GLU A 157 35.59 12.57 -4.97
C GLU A 157 35.75 11.28 -4.14
N SER A 158 36.65 10.40 -4.57
CA SER A 158 36.99 9.16 -3.88
C SER A 158 38.46 8.80 -4.10
N PRO A 159 39.03 7.85 -3.34
CA PRO A 159 40.39 7.35 -3.56
C PRO A 159 40.62 6.79 -4.98
N TRP A 160 39.57 6.41 -5.69
CA TRP A 160 39.62 5.86 -7.05
C TRP A 160 39.27 6.89 -8.14
N GLY A 161 39.19 8.18 -7.76
CA GLY A 161 38.78 9.28 -8.65
C GLY A 161 37.29 9.62 -8.54
N PRO A 162 36.82 10.61 -9.33
CA PRO A 162 35.45 11.05 -9.31
C PRO A 162 34.49 9.95 -9.79
N GLY A 163 33.44 9.69 -9.01
CA GLY A 163 32.50 8.63 -9.31
C GLY A 163 31.24 8.66 -8.45
N ARG A 164 30.54 7.53 -8.38
CA ARG A 164 29.33 7.38 -7.59
C ARG A 164 29.21 5.96 -7.02
N PRO A 165 28.48 5.80 -5.90
CA PRO A 165 28.20 4.47 -5.37
C PRO A 165 27.46 3.58 -6.38
N GLY A 166 27.69 2.28 -6.28
CA GLY A 166 26.85 1.28 -6.94
C GLY A 166 25.53 1.08 -6.19
N TRP A 167 24.46 0.74 -6.92
CA TRP A 167 23.11 0.59 -6.37
C TRP A 167 23.04 -0.26 -5.08
N HIS A 168 23.80 -1.34 -5.00
CA HIS A 168 23.75 -2.29 -3.89
C HIS A 168 24.48 -1.80 -2.61
N ILE A 169 25.49 -0.93 -2.75
CA ILE A 169 26.33 -0.53 -1.62
C ILE A 169 25.67 0.55 -0.75
N GLU A 170 24.64 1.22 -1.27
CA GLU A 170 23.95 2.29 -0.56
C GLU A 170 23.03 1.74 0.54
N CYS A 171 22.13 0.81 0.21
CA CYS A 171 21.26 0.12 1.17
C CYS A 171 22.09 -0.59 2.25
N SER A 172 23.21 -1.13 1.81
CA SER A 172 24.28 -1.60 2.67
C SER A 172 24.73 -0.50 3.63
N ALA A 173 25.51 0.48 3.17
CA ALA A 173 26.10 1.52 4.03
C ALA A 173 25.07 2.19 4.97
N MET A 174 23.86 2.49 4.49
CA MET A 174 22.79 3.10 5.30
C MET A 174 22.32 2.22 6.45
N SER A 175 21.99 0.95 6.19
CA SER A 175 21.47 0.06 7.24
C SER A 175 22.47 -0.10 8.39
N TYR A 176 23.77 -0.18 8.09
CA TYR A 176 24.82 -0.24 9.13
C TYR A 176 24.94 1.05 9.92
N ARG A 177 24.83 2.20 9.27
CA ARG A 177 24.96 3.51 9.92
C ARG A 177 23.79 3.84 10.85
N TYR A 178 22.57 3.48 10.44
CA TYR A 178 21.34 3.93 11.07
C TYR A 178 20.63 2.87 11.94
N LEU A 179 20.95 1.59 11.75
CA LEU A 179 20.53 0.52 12.65
C LEU A 179 21.75 0.13 13.49
N THR A 180 22.41 -0.96 13.11
CA THR A 180 23.54 -1.60 13.77
C THR A 180 24.24 -2.48 12.76
N SER A 181 25.34 -3.13 13.14
CA SER A 181 25.91 -4.20 12.32
C SER A 181 24.89 -5.32 12.11
N SER A 182 24.34 -5.92 13.17
CA SER A 182 23.29 -6.95 13.05
C SER A 182 21.91 -6.39 13.41
N PHE A 183 20.87 -6.75 12.65
CA PHE A 183 19.48 -6.36 12.91
C PHE A 183 18.50 -7.47 12.50
N ASP A 184 17.28 -7.45 13.04
CA ASP A 184 16.43 -8.63 12.98
C ASP A 184 15.80 -8.87 11.59
N ILE A 185 15.32 -7.83 10.92
CA ILE A 185 14.42 -7.98 9.76
C ILE A 185 14.80 -7.04 8.62
N HIS A 186 14.96 -7.58 7.42
CA HIS A 186 15.18 -6.83 6.18
C HIS A 186 14.08 -7.15 5.16
N GLY A 187 13.35 -6.12 4.71
CA GLY A 187 12.21 -6.26 3.81
C GLY A 187 12.46 -5.72 2.40
N GLY A 188 11.78 -6.27 1.38
CA GLY A 188 11.82 -5.75 0.02
C GLY A 188 10.83 -6.42 -0.94
N GLY A 189 10.82 -6.00 -2.21
CA GLY A 189 10.08 -6.73 -3.26
C GLY A 189 10.77 -8.05 -3.60
N MET A 190 10.03 -9.04 -4.10
CA MET A 190 10.59 -10.35 -4.49
C MET A 190 11.65 -10.26 -5.59
N ASP A 191 11.62 -9.21 -6.43
CA ASP A 191 12.69 -8.85 -7.36
C ASP A 191 14.00 -8.43 -6.69
N LEU A 192 13.94 -7.91 -5.45
CA LEU A 192 15.13 -7.51 -4.71
C LEU A 192 15.89 -8.71 -4.12
N ILE A 193 15.32 -9.93 -4.09
CA ILE A 193 16.05 -11.14 -3.67
C ILE A 193 17.37 -11.25 -4.44
N PHE A 194 17.31 -11.08 -5.77
CA PHE A 194 18.49 -11.14 -6.62
C PHE A 194 18.40 -10.11 -7.77
N PRO A 195 19.47 -9.32 -8.03
CA PRO A 195 20.77 -9.40 -7.35
C PRO A 195 20.85 -8.55 -6.07
N HIS A 196 19.83 -7.74 -5.74
CA HIS A 196 20.00 -6.64 -4.78
C HIS A 196 20.34 -7.08 -3.35
N HIS A 197 19.46 -7.80 -2.67
CA HIS A 197 19.68 -8.27 -1.30
C HIS A 197 20.79 -9.33 -1.21
N GLU A 198 21.00 -10.12 -2.25
CA GLU A 198 22.15 -11.03 -2.33
C GLU A 198 23.48 -10.24 -2.29
N ASN A 199 23.55 -9.13 -3.03
CA ASN A 199 24.71 -8.23 -3.00
C ASN A 199 24.83 -7.47 -1.68
N GLU A 200 23.72 -7.18 -1.00
CA GLU A 200 23.76 -6.63 0.37
C GLU A 200 24.23 -7.65 1.43
N ILE A 201 24.01 -8.95 1.21
CA ILE A 201 24.56 -9.99 2.10
C ILE A 201 26.06 -10.11 1.95
N ALA A 202 26.62 -9.77 0.79
CA ALA A 202 28.07 -9.80 0.54
C ALA A 202 28.87 -8.95 1.54
N ARG A 203 28.22 -8.03 2.25
CA ARG A 203 28.78 -7.29 3.40
C ARG A 203 29.18 -8.17 4.58
N ALA A 204 28.54 -9.32 4.76
CA ALA A 204 28.89 -10.32 5.78
C ALA A 204 30.29 -10.90 5.57
N ALA A 205 30.94 -10.60 4.45
CA ALA A 205 32.35 -10.89 4.20
C ALA A 205 33.31 -10.14 5.16
N ARG A 206 32.84 -9.19 5.97
CA ARG A 206 33.67 -8.43 6.91
C ARG A 206 33.78 -9.13 8.29
N PRO A 207 34.95 -9.11 8.96
CA PRO A 207 35.09 -9.59 10.33
C PRO A 207 34.14 -8.86 11.30
N ASN A 208 33.49 -9.58 12.21
CA ASN A 208 32.54 -9.04 13.20
C ASN A 208 31.27 -8.39 12.61
N THR A 209 30.80 -8.79 11.43
CA THR A 209 29.66 -8.14 10.77
C THR A 209 28.39 -8.97 10.65
N CYS A 210 27.30 -8.32 11.05
CA CYS A 210 26.01 -8.23 10.38
C CYS A 210 25.27 -9.54 10.05
N GLU A 211 24.54 -10.06 11.03
CA GLU A 211 23.49 -11.04 10.79
C GLU A 211 22.13 -10.35 10.63
N ILE A 212 21.49 -10.57 9.47
CA ILE A 212 20.07 -10.32 9.26
C ILE A 212 19.35 -11.65 9.50
N LYS A 213 18.50 -11.72 10.52
CA LYS A 213 17.85 -12.97 10.92
C LYS A 213 16.71 -13.37 10.00
N TYR A 214 15.91 -12.40 9.57
CA TYR A 214 14.74 -12.62 8.73
C TYR A 214 14.74 -11.73 7.50
N TRP A 215 14.56 -12.34 6.34
CA TRP A 215 14.36 -11.66 5.07
C TRP A 215 12.89 -11.80 4.68
N MET A 216 12.21 -10.68 4.44
CA MET A 216 10.79 -10.66 4.11
C MET A 216 10.56 -10.03 2.74
N HIS A 217 10.05 -10.81 1.80
CA HIS A 217 9.85 -10.36 0.42
C HIS A 217 8.37 -10.37 0.01
N ASN A 218 7.87 -9.22 -0.48
CA ASN A 218 6.51 -9.14 -0.99
C ASN A 218 6.42 -9.60 -2.46
N GLY A 219 5.30 -10.24 -2.80
CA GLY A 219 5.00 -10.71 -4.15
C GLY A 219 4.88 -9.57 -5.16
N PHE A 220 4.90 -9.94 -6.44
CA PHE A 220 4.72 -9.00 -7.56
C PHE A 220 3.30 -8.45 -7.64
N VAL A 221 3.16 -7.24 -8.17
CA VAL A 221 1.86 -6.74 -8.65
C VAL A 221 1.75 -7.05 -10.14
N ASN A 222 0.80 -7.90 -10.49
CA ASN A 222 0.44 -8.23 -11.86
C ASN A 222 -0.82 -7.43 -12.25
N VAL A 223 -1.04 -7.22 -13.54
CA VAL A 223 -2.27 -6.62 -14.10
C VAL A 223 -2.90 -7.64 -15.02
N ASN A 224 -4.13 -8.08 -14.73
CA ASN A 224 -4.84 -9.09 -15.53
C ASN A 224 -4.00 -10.36 -15.83
N LYS A 225 -3.23 -10.84 -14.83
CA LYS A 225 -2.31 -11.98 -14.91
C LYS A 225 -1.03 -11.76 -15.75
N GLU A 226 -0.80 -10.55 -16.26
CA GLU A 226 0.46 -10.17 -16.89
C GLU A 226 1.33 -9.33 -15.94
N LYS A 227 2.65 -9.43 -16.07
CA LYS A 227 3.57 -8.59 -15.30
C LYS A 227 3.36 -7.12 -15.71
N MET A 228 3.23 -6.24 -14.72
CA MET A 228 3.14 -4.80 -14.95
C MET A 228 4.44 -4.29 -15.59
N SER A 229 4.36 -3.61 -16.74
CA SER A 229 5.52 -3.00 -17.39
C SER A 229 5.15 -1.76 -18.20
N LYS A 230 6.07 -0.79 -18.26
CA LYS A 230 5.90 0.43 -19.08
C LYS A 230 5.69 0.10 -20.57
N SER A 231 6.37 -0.94 -21.06
CA SER A 231 6.32 -1.37 -22.47
C SER A 231 4.98 -1.99 -22.88
N LEU A 232 4.29 -2.68 -21.96
CA LEU A 232 2.96 -3.27 -22.23
C LEU A 232 1.83 -2.25 -22.07
N GLY A 233 2.11 -1.03 -21.61
CA GLY A 233 1.09 0.00 -21.37
C GLY A 233 0.09 -0.34 -20.26
N ASN A 234 0.35 -1.40 -19.48
CA ASN A 234 -0.48 -1.89 -18.38
C ASN A 234 -0.01 -1.38 -17.01
N LEU A 235 0.72 -0.26 -16.96
CA LEU A 235 1.18 0.40 -15.74
C LEU A 235 0.11 1.38 -15.25
N PHE A 236 -0.37 1.19 -14.02
CA PHE A 236 -1.20 2.17 -13.32
C PHE A 236 -0.43 2.74 -12.14
N THR A 237 -0.33 4.06 -12.08
CA THR A 237 0.29 4.75 -10.95
C THR A 237 -0.71 4.90 -9.80
N ILE A 238 -0.19 5.03 -8.58
CA ILE A 238 -1.04 5.31 -7.41
C ILE A 238 -1.84 6.60 -7.66
N ARG A 239 -1.22 7.65 -8.24
CA ARG A 239 -1.89 8.91 -8.66
C ARG A 239 -3.14 8.67 -9.49
N GLU A 240 -3.00 7.86 -10.53
CA GLU A 240 -4.10 7.58 -11.46
C GLU A 240 -5.22 6.82 -10.74
N VAL A 241 -4.88 5.83 -9.91
CA VAL A 241 -5.88 5.07 -9.15
C VAL A 241 -6.59 5.95 -8.11
N THR A 242 -5.85 6.77 -7.36
CA THR A 242 -6.41 7.64 -6.31
C THR A 242 -7.17 8.84 -6.83
N THR A 243 -7.20 9.05 -8.15
CA THR A 243 -8.12 10.01 -8.78
C THR A 243 -9.55 9.49 -8.82
N SER A 244 -9.73 8.17 -8.71
CA SER A 244 -11.04 7.50 -8.87
C SER A 244 -11.40 6.57 -7.72
N TYR A 245 -10.48 6.26 -6.81
CA TYR A 245 -10.68 5.36 -5.68
C TYR A 245 -9.96 5.84 -4.43
N HIS A 246 -10.60 5.66 -3.29
CA HIS A 246 -10.09 6.15 -2.03
C HIS A 246 -8.79 5.42 -1.67
N PRO A 247 -7.79 6.09 -1.09
CA PRO A 247 -6.57 5.44 -0.63
C PRO A 247 -6.83 4.24 0.30
N LEU A 248 -7.86 4.31 1.14
CA LEU A 248 -8.31 3.18 1.97
C LEU A 248 -8.84 2.00 1.16
N ALA A 249 -9.54 2.22 0.05
CA ALA A 249 -10.00 1.16 -0.83
C ALA A 249 -8.81 0.46 -1.50
N LEU A 250 -7.81 1.24 -1.94
CA LEU A 250 -6.56 0.69 -2.47
C LEU A 250 -5.78 -0.09 -1.40
N ARG A 251 -5.70 0.42 -0.16
CA ARG A 251 -5.05 -0.28 0.95
C ARG A 251 -5.76 -1.59 1.29
N TYR A 252 -7.08 -1.55 1.46
CA TYR A 252 -7.90 -2.75 1.69
C TYR A 252 -7.69 -3.78 0.57
N PHE A 253 -7.69 -3.35 -0.69
CA PHE A 253 -7.40 -4.20 -1.83
C PHE A 253 -6.03 -4.88 -1.70
N MET A 254 -4.96 -4.15 -1.37
CA MET A 254 -3.61 -4.71 -1.22
C MET A 254 -3.52 -5.74 -0.09
N MET A 255 -4.27 -5.54 1.00
CA MET A 255 -4.35 -6.47 2.13
C MET A 255 -5.27 -7.67 1.91
N SER A 256 -6.12 -7.62 0.87
CA SER A 256 -7.03 -8.72 0.55
C SER A 256 -6.33 -9.95 -0.04
N THR A 257 -5.01 -9.86 -0.22
CA THR A 257 -4.10 -10.89 -0.71
C THR A 257 -2.90 -10.99 0.23
N HIS A 258 -2.40 -12.21 0.46
CA HIS A 258 -1.22 -12.42 1.29
C HIS A 258 -0.01 -11.69 0.71
N TYR A 259 0.79 -11.06 1.55
CA TYR A 259 1.87 -10.18 1.08
C TYR A 259 2.91 -10.92 0.21
N ARG A 260 3.14 -12.21 0.47
CA ARG A 260 4.06 -13.07 -0.30
C ARG A 260 3.47 -13.53 -1.64
N SER A 261 2.16 -13.44 -1.79
CA SER A 261 1.46 -13.86 -2.99
C SER A 261 1.46 -12.73 -4.03
N PRO A 262 1.55 -13.05 -5.33
CA PRO A 262 1.37 -12.04 -6.36
C PRO A 262 -0.03 -11.43 -6.27
N VAL A 263 -0.10 -10.10 -6.20
CA VAL A 263 -1.36 -9.35 -6.22
C VAL A 263 -1.76 -9.17 -7.67
N ASN A 264 -2.91 -9.68 -8.07
CA ASN A 264 -3.45 -9.44 -9.41
C ASN A 264 -4.35 -8.20 -9.37
N TYR A 265 -3.86 -7.06 -9.82
CA TYR A 265 -4.66 -5.86 -9.98
C TYR A 265 -5.81 -6.12 -10.95
N SER A 266 -7.03 -6.04 -10.41
CA SER A 266 -8.28 -6.14 -11.13
C SER A 266 -9.21 -5.02 -10.67
N LEU A 267 -9.80 -4.31 -11.63
CA LEU A 267 -10.74 -3.24 -11.33
C LEU A 267 -11.96 -3.76 -10.55
N ASN A 268 -12.42 -4.99 -10.82
CA ASN A 268 -13.50 -5.65 -10.07
C ASN A 268 -13.15 -5.83 -8.59
N GLN A 269 -11.91 -6.24 -8.30
CA GLN A 269 -11.45 -6.41 -6.93
C GLN A 269 -11.31 -5.07 -6.21
N LEU A 270 -10.88 -4.02 -6.93
CA LEU A 270 -10.79 -2.68 -6.38
C LEU A 270 -12.18 -2.06 -6.12
N GLU A 271 -13.17 -2.28 -7.00
CA GLU A 271 -14.56 -1.89 -6.77
C GLU A 271 -15.15 -2.62 -5.55
N THR A 272 -14.86 -3.93 -5.42
CA THR A 272 -15.28 -4.72 -4.24
C THR A 272 -14.64 -4.20 -2.96
N ALA A 273 -13.36 -3.84 -3.00
CA ALA A 273 -12.67 -3.22 -1.87
C ALA A 273 -13.29 -1.87 -1.50
N SER A 274 -13.63 -1.05 -2.49
CA SER A 274 -14.30 0.25 -2.29
C SER A 274 -15.67 0.10 -1.62
N ASP A 275 -16.51 -0.82 -2.10
CA ASP A 275 -17.81 -1.12 -1.47
C ASP A 275 -17.64 -1.66 -0.04
N THR A 276 -16.62 -2.49 0.19
CA THR A 276 -16.33 -3.03 1.54
C THR A 276 -15.90 -1.94 2.52
N VAL A 277 -15.04 -1.00 2.08
CA VAL A 277 -14.63 0.15 2.90
C VAL A 277 -15.82 1.08 3.16
N PHE A 278 -16.68 1.33 2.16
CA PHE A 278 -17.91 2.10 2.38
C PHE A 278 -18.81 1.43 3.43
N TYR A 279 -19.05 0.12 3.31
CA TYR A 279 -19.84 -0.65 4.27
C TYR A 279 -19.25 -0.58 5.69
N LEU A 280 -17.93 -0.73 5.81
CA LEU A 280 -17.22 -0.60 7.08
C LEU A 280 -17.47 0.76 7.73
N TYR A 281 -17.22 1.85 7.01
CA TYR A 281 -17.35 3.21 7.53
C TYR A 281 -18.80 3.61 7.79
N GLN A 282 -19.75 3.14 6.98
CA GLN A 282 -21.18 3.36 7.22
C GLN A 282 -21.61 2.66 8.51
N THR A 283 -21.13 1.43 8.75
CA THR A 283 -21.42 0.69 10.00
C THR A 283 -20.89 1.42 11.22
N LEU A 284 -19.69 2.01 11.13
CA LEU A 284 -19.08 2.79 12.21
C LEU A 284 -19.84 4.10 12.45
N LEU A 285 -20.24 4.81 11.40
CA LEU A 285 -21.05 6.04 11.51
C LEU A 285 -22.40 5.75 12.17
N ASP A 286 -23.14 4.75 11.68
CA ASP A 286 -24.44 4.37 12.25
C ASP A 286 -24.30 3.96 13.74
N CYS A 287 -23.19 3.31 14.10
CA CYS A 287 -22.87 2.96 15.48
C CYS A 287 -22.58 4.20 16.34
N GLU A 288 -21.77 5.13 15.83
CA GLU A 288 -21.45 6.38 16.51
C GLU A 288 -22.71 7.22 16.77
N GLU A 289 -23.57 7.39 15.75
CA GLU A 289 -24.84 8.10 15.86
C GLU A 289 -25.79 7.44 16.88
N ALA A 290 -25.88 6.11 16.88
CA ALA A 290 -26.70 5.38 17.84
C ALA A 290 -26.19 5.51 19.28
N LEU A 291 -24.87 5.65 19.48
CA LEU A 291 -24.24 5.76 20.79
C LEU A 291 -24.17 7.21 21.30
N PHE A 292 -24.23 8.22 20.42
CA PHE A 292 -24.10 9.65 20.76
C PHE A 292 -25.05 10.10 21.90
N PRO A 293 -26.37 9.83 21.87
CA PRO A 293 -27.29 10.29 22.92
C PRO A 293 -27.00 9.70 24.30
N ILE A 294 -26.28 8.58 24.36
CA ILE A 294 -25.93 7.90 25.61
C ILE A 294 -24.61 8.41 26.16
N ARG A 295 -23.63 8.61 25.27
CA ARG A 295 -22.33 9.19 25.62
C ARG A 295 -22.49 10.62 26.18
N GLU A 296 -23.41 11.42 25.64
CA GLU A 296 -23.74 12.74 26.20
C GLU A 296 -24.40 12.65 27.59
N LYS A 297 -25.33 11.70 27.79
CA LYS A 297 -26.07 11.55 29.05
C LYS A 297 -25.26 10.86 30.16
N ASN A 298 -24.23 10.11 29.80
CA ASN A 298 -23.32 9.44 30.71
C ASN A 298 -21.88 9.50 30.14
N PRO A 299 -21.15 10.61 30.35
CA PRO A 299 -19.75 10.69 29.97
C PRO A 299 -18.88 9.63 30.68
N GLU A 300 -19.38 9.07 31.79
CA GLU A 300 -18.80 7.92 32.50
C GLU A 300 -19.53 6.60 32.23
N VAL A 301 -19.72 6.22 30.96
CA VAL A 301 -19.84 4.78 30.59
C VAL A 301 -18.47 4.09 30.70
N SER A 302 -17.59 4.55 31.59
CA SER A 302 -16.63 3.72 32.30
C SER A 302 -17.40 2.90 33.34
N VAL A 303 -17.88 1.72 32.92
CA VAL A 303 -18.13 0.54 33.75
C VAL A 303 -18.50 0.87 35.22
N ARG A 304 -19.73 1.33 35.48
CA ARG A 304 -20.26 1.26 36.85
C ARG A 304 -20.28 -0.22 37.24
N LYS A 305 -19.33 -0.64 38.08
CA LYS A 305 -19.21 -1.96 38.74
C LYS A 305 -20.40 -2.29 39.69
N GLY A 306 -21.60 -1.80 39.40
CA GLY A 306 -22.81 -2.02 40.20
C GLY A 306 -23.93 -2.59 39.35
N LYS A 307 -24.27 -3.88 39.61
CA LYS A 307 -25.33 -4.73 39.02
C LYS A 307 -25.14 -5.14 37.55
N ASN A 308 -24.45 -6.25 37.30
CA ASN A 308 -24.65 -7.29 36.26
C ASN A 308 -25.19 -6.91 34.85
N ILE A 309 -24.98 -5.70 34.32
CA ILE A 309 -25.26 -5.45 32.90
C ILE A 309 -24.05 -5.92 32.11
N ARG A 310 -24.17 -7.10 31.48
CA ARG A 310 -23.17 -7.68 30.58
C ARG A 310 -23.58 -7.41 29.14
N ILE A 311 -22.60 -7.36 28.24
CA ILE A 311 -22.86 -7.41 26.79
C ILE A 311 -23.60 -8.72 26.45
N THR A 312 -24.25 -8.78 25.30
CA THR A 312 -24.92 -10.01 24.86
C THR A 312 -23.91 -11.14 24.68
N LEU A 313 -24.34 -12.38 24.90
CA LEU A 313 -23.47 -13.55 24.67
C LEU A 313 -22.95 -13.58 23.23
N GLU A 314 -23.83 -13.30 22.26
CA GLU A 314 -23.50 -13.18 20.84
C GLU A 314 -22.39 -12.14 20.59
N ALA A 315 -22.46 -10.96 21.22
CA ALA A 315 -21.43 -9.94 21.10
C ALA A 315 -20.12 -10.36 21.78
N GLN A 316 -20.19 -10.98 22.96
CA GLN A 316 -19.00 -11.45 23.67
C GLN A 316 -18.24 -12.52 22.87
N GLU A 317 -18.95 -13.48 22.29
CA GLU A 317 -18.37 -14.53 21.44
C GLU A 317 -17.75 -13.93 20.18
N CYS A 318 -18.44 -12.99 19.54
CA CYS A 318 -17.94 -12.32 18.34
C CYS A 318 -16.69 -11.47 18.62
N ILE A 319 -16.66 -10.73 19.73
CA ILE A 319 -15.48 -9.96 20.17
C ILE A 319 -14.30 -10.89 20.47
N ASN A 320 -14.54 -11.99 21.19
CA ASN A 320 -13.49 -12.96 21.48
C ASN A 320 -12.95 -13.60 20.20
N LYS A 321 -13.83 -13.93 19.25
CA LYS A 321 -13.43 -14.44 17.94
C LYS A 321 -12.61 -13.42 17.16
N LEU A 322 -13.03 -12.15 17.13
CA LEU A 322 -12.28 -11.06 16.49
C LEU A 322 -10.85 -10.99 17.03
N LYS A 323 -10.70 -10.94 18.36
CA LYS A 323 -9.39 -10.86 19.01
C LYS A 323 -8.53 -12.08 18.72
N ASN A 324 -9.08 -13.28 18.96
CA ASN A 324 -8.32 -14.52 18.81
C ASN A 324 -7.91 -14.76 17.36
N ASP A 325 -8.81 -14.53 16.41
CA ASP A 325 -8.51 -14.66 14.99
C ASP A 325 -7.52 -13.58 14.54
N PHE A 326 -7.66 -12.33 14.99
CA PHE A 326 -6.69 -11.28 14.70
C PHE A 326 -5.28 -11.67 15.17
N TYR A 327 -5.11 -12.05 16.44
CA TYR A 327 -3.80 -12.46 16.95
C TYR A 327 -3.27 -13.70 16.24
N ALA A 328 -4.10 -14.72 16.01
CA ALA A 328 -3.67 -15.95 15.35
C ALA A 328 -3.22 -15.68 13.91
N LYS A 329 -4.00 -14.90 13.14
CA LYS A 329 -3.70 -14.58 11.73
C LYS A 329 -2.54 -13.62 11.58
N MET A 330 -2.39 -12.62 12.46
CA MET A 330 -1.25 -11.70 12.37
C MET A 330 0.05 -12.36 12.82
N SER A 331 0.01 -13.28 13.80
CA SER A 331 1.20 -14.02 14.26
C SER A 331 1.63 -15.12 13.30
N ASP A 332 0.71 -15.63 12.49
CA ASP A 332 0.97 -16.56 11.40
C ASP A 332 1.23 -15.77 10.11
N ASP A 333 2.48 -15.33 9.90
CA ASP A 333 2.96 -14.69 8.67
C ASP A 333 2.08 -13.52 8.11
N LEU A 334 1.34 -12.81 8.97
CA LEU A 334 0.41 -11.74 8.56
C LEU A 334 -0.66 -12.18 7.56
N HIS A 335 -1.42 -13.21 7.90
CA HIS A 335 -2.63 -13.67 7.19
C HIS A 335 -3.81 -12.65 7.24
N THR A 336 -3.54 -11.40 6.84
CA THR A 336 -4.47 -10.26 6.75
C THR A 336 -5.69 -10.58 5.89
N GLN A 337 -5.51 -11.27 4.75
CA GLN A 337 -6.63 -11.58 3.88
C GLN A 337 -7.68 -12.48 4.53
N ASP A 338 -7.25 -13.41 5.39
CA ASP A 338 -8.12 -14.38 6.05
C ASP A 338 -8.89 -13.70 7.18
N PHE A 339 -8.21 -12.86 7.96
CA PHE A 339 -8.86 -12.01 8.96
C PHE A 339 -9.89 -11.05 8.36
N LEU A 340 -9.53 -10.36 7.27
CA LEU A 340 -10.41 -9.39 6.60
C LEU A 340 -11.69 -10.03 6.04
N LYS A 341 -11.62 -11.27 5.55
CA LYS A 341 -12.76 -12.01 4.97
C LYS A 341 -13.54 -12.80 6.02
N GLY A 342 -12.93 -13.09 7.16
CA GLY A 342 -13.51 -13.84 8.28
C GLY A 342 -14.03 -12.92 9.38
N ALA A 343 -13.30 -12.85 10.49
CA ALA A 343 -13.78 -12.27 11.74
C ALA A 343 -14.19 -10.79 11.62
N LEU A 344 -13.51 -9.99 10.79
CA LEU A 344 -13.90 -8.59 10.56
C LEU A 344 -15.29 -8.47 9.93
N GLN A 345 -15.60 -9.30 8.92
CA GLN A 345 -16.92 -9.27 8.28
C GLN A 345 -18.03 -9.73 9.22
N GLU A 346 -17.76 -10.73 10.05
CA GLU A 346 -18.71 -11.24 11.02
C GLU A 346 -19.11 -10.19 12.06
N ILE A 347 -18.13 -9.47 12.63
CA ILE A 347 -18.43 -8.44 13.63
C ILE A 347 -19.18 -7.25 13.03
N LEU A 348 -18.85 -6.83 11.80
CA LEU A 348 -19.58 -5.74 11.12
C LEU A 348 -21.04 -6.13 10.84
N LYS A 349 -21.29 -7.39 10.44
CA LYS A 349 -22.66 -7.92 10.26
C LYS A 349 -23.42 -7.93 11.59
N LEU A 350 -22.78 -8.32 12.69
CA LEU A 350 -23.40 -8.32 14.01
C LEU A 350 -23.69 -6.90 14.51
N MET A 351 -22.79 -5.94 14.28
CA MET A 351 -23.02 -4.52 14.59
C MET A 351 -24.25 -4.00 13.84
N ASN A 352 -24.34 -4.20 12.52
CA ASN A 352 -25.50 -3.80 11.74
C ASN A 352 -26.80 -4.50 12.17
N SER A 353 -26.75 -5.79 12.49
CA SER A 353 -27.91 -6.49 13.04
C SER A 353 -28.34 -5.90 14.38
N SER A 354 -27.38 -5.53 15.24
CA SER A 354 -27.64 -4.94 16.55
C SER A 354 -28.24 -3.54 16.43
N LEU A 355 -27.74 -2.72 15.50
CA LEU A 355 -28.30 -1.41 15.16
C LEU A 355 -29.75 -1.53 14.68
N ASN A 356 -30.04 -2.50 13.82
CA ASN A 356 -31.41 -2.77 13.36
C ASN A 356 -32.34 -3.26 14.48
N LYS A 357 -31.85 -4.11 15.39
CA LYS A 357 -32.60 -4.51 16.60
C LYS A 357 -32.90 -3.28 17.48
N LEU A 358 -31.92 -2.38 17.62
CA LEU A 358 -32.03 -1.18 18.44
C LEU A 358 -33.09 -0.19 17.92
N LYS A 359 -33.19 -0.02 16.59
CA LYS A 359 -34.24 0.78 15.93
C LYS A 359 -35.66 0.25 16.20
N LYS A 360 -35.82 -1.06 16.48
CA LYS A 360 -37.13 -1.73 16.65
C LYS A 360 -37.53 -1.98 18.11
N ALA A 361 -36.58 -2.03 19.04
CA ALA A 361 -36.82 -2.51 20.40
C ALA A 361 -37.22 -1.38 21.38
N LYS A 362 -38.29 -1.59 22.16
CA LYS A 362 -38.67 -0.78 23.33
C LYS A 362 -38.06 -1.28 24.66
N GLN A 363 -37.51 -2.50 24.69
CA GLN A 363 -37.00 -3.19 25.89
C GLN A 363 -35.68 -3.92 25.53
N GLN A 364 -34.74 -4.06 26.49
CA GLN A 364 -33.34 -4.55 26.31
C GLN A 364 -32.36 -3.61 25.57
N GLN A 365 -32.68 -2.32 25.45
CA GLN A 365 -31.80 -1.36 24.80
C GLN A 365 -30.39 -1.28 25.45
N GLN A 366 -30.30 -1.38 26.78
CA GLN A 366 -29.05 -1.10 27.50
C GLN A 366 -27.93 -2.13 27.25
N SER A 367 -28.24 -3.42 27.14
CA SER A 367 -27.23 -4.46 26.83
C SER A 367 -26.78 -4.39 25.38
N LEU A 368 -27.68 -4.06 24.44
CA LEU A 368 -27.34 -3.83 23.03
C LEU A 368 -26.43 -2.61 22.85
N PHE A 369 -26.71 -1.52 23.56
CA PHE A 369 -25.84 -0.33 23.55
C PHE A 369 -24.44 -0.63 24.07
N LEU A 370 -24.31 -1.32 25.20
CA LEU A 370 -23.00 -1.73 25.72
C LEU A 370 -22.27 -2.68 24.75
N SER A 371 -23.01 -3.59 24.11
CA SER A 371 -22.45 -4.51 23.11
C SER A 371 -21.90 -3.75 21.89
N LEU A 372 -22.65 -2.77 21.38
CA LEU A 372 -22.22 -1.90 20.28
C LEU A 372 -20.99 -1.08 20.66
N ALA A 373 -20.96 -0.50 21.86
CA ALA A 373 -19.82 0.29 22.32
C ALA A 373 -18.53 -0.54 22.44
N GLU A 374 -18.61 -1.77 22.97
CA GLU A 374 -17.44 -2.64 23.06
C GLU A 374 -17.02 -3.16 21.68
N MET A 375 -17.96 -3.55 20.80
CA MET A 375 -17.63 -3.93 19.43
C MET A 375 -16.98 -2.79 18.64
N GLU A 376 -17.50 -1.56 18.75
CA GLU A 376 -16.91 -0.38 18.09
C GLU A 376 -15.47 -0.16 18.55
N LYS A 377 -15.22 -0.22 19.87
CA LYS A 377 -13.88 -0.07 20.44
C LYS A 377 -12.90 -1.09 19.88
N GLU A 378 -13.29 -2.37 19.86
CA GLU A 378 -12.43 -3.45 19.40
C GLU A 378 -12.20 -3.41 17.89
N VAL A 379 -13.22 -3.06 17.10
CA VAL A 379 -13.07 -2.82 15.66
C VAL A 379 -12.12 -1.67 15.40
N LYS A 380 -12.27 -0.52 16.09
CA LYS A 380 -11.37 0.63 15.92
C LYS A 380 -9.92 0.27 16.20
N MET A 381 -9.65 -0.47 17.27
CA MET A 381 -8.29 -0.92 17.62
C MET A 381 -7.67 -1.76 16.49
N VAL A 382 -8.44 -2.70 15.93
CA VAL A 382 -7.94 -3.52 14.81
C VAL A 382 -7.77 -2.69 13.54
N LEU A 383 -8.70 -1.80 13.21
CA LEU A 383 -8.57 -0.94 12.03
C LEU A 383 -7.37 0.00 12.14
N ASP A 384 -7.11 0.53 13.32
CA ASP A 384 -5.93 1.35 13.61
C ASP A 384 -4.65 0.53 13.37
N THR A 385 -4.61 -0.69 13.90
CA THR A 385 -3.49 -1.63 13.68
C THR A 385 -3.27 -1.93 12.19
N LEU A 386 -4.35 -2.00 11.42
CA LEU A 386 -4.31 -2.25 9.98
C LEU A 386 -4.09 -0.96 9.15
N GLY A 387 -3.97 0.22 9.76
CA GLY A 387 -3.98 1.51 9.05
C GLY A 387 -5.22 1.71 8.17
N LEU A 388 -6.33 1.06 8.53
CA LEU A 388 -7.65 1.23 7.91
C LEU A 388 -8.52 2.24 8.66
N LEU A 389 -8.04 2.78 9.80
CA LEU A 389 -8.69 3.86 10.52
C LEU A 389 -8.16 5.22 10.06
N SER A 390 -9.05 6.07 9.56
CA SER A 390 -8.73 7.42 9.04
C SER A 390 -8.68 8.44 10.16
N SER A 391 -7.85 9.47 9.99
CA SER A 391 -7.87 10.67 10.83
C SER A 391 -9.09 11.57 10.57
N LEU A 392 -9.78 11.39 9.43
CA LEU A 392 -11.03 12.08 9.12
C LEU A 392 -12.20 11.48 9.91
N SER A 393 -13.28 12.25 10.06
CA SER A 393 -14.54 11.70 10.57
C SER A 393 -15.08 10.58 9.66
N TYR A 394 -15.90 9.69 10.21
CA TYR A 394 -16.51 8.64 9.39
C TYR A 394 -17.36 9.21 8.25
N SER A 395 -18.10 10.30 8.53
CA SER A 395 -18.85 11.04 7.50
C SER A 395 -17.94 11.60 6.40
N GLY A 396 -16.79 12.19 6.75
CA GLY A 396 -15.85 12.74 5.77
C GLY A 396 -15.25 11.68 4.85
N VAL A 397 -14.97 10.47 5.37
CA VAL A 397 -14.53 9.34 4.53
C VAL A 397 -15.65 8.88 3.58
N LEU A 398 -16.89 8.80 4.07
CA LEU A 398 -18.04 8.42 3.25
C LEU A 398 -18.33 9.45 2.14
N GLU A 399 -18.18 10.75 2.43
CA GLU A 399 -18.27 11.83 1.43
C GLU A 399 -17.21 11.68 0.33
N GLN A 400 -15.96 11.39 0.70
CA GLN A 400 -14.90 11.16 -0.29
C GLN A 400 -15.16 9.93 -1.16
N LEU A 401 -15.57 8.81 -0.56
CA LEU A 401 -15.96 7.59 -1.29
C LEU A 401 -17.13 7.85 -2.25
N LYS A 402 -18.11 8.66 -1.84
CA LYS A 402 -19.24 9.10 -2.68
C LYS A 402 -18.77 9.97 -3.85
N ALA A 403 -17.93 10.97 -3.59
CA ALA A 403 -17.39 11.87 -4.62
C ALA A 403 -16.58 11.11 -5.69
N GLU A 404 -15.79 10.12 -5.27
CA GLU A 404 -15.05 9.26 -6.19
C GLU A 404 -15.97 8.33 -6.98
N ALA A 405 -17.03 7.80 -6.37
CA ALA A 405 -18.02 7.00 -7.08
C ALA A 405 -18.75 7.81 -8.15
N LEU A 406 -19.12 9.07 -7.85
CA LEU A 406 -19.66 10.03 -8.81
C LEU A 406 -18.68 10.31 -9.96
N THR A 407 -17.39 10.49 -9.64
CA THR A 407 -16.32 10.66 -10.63
C THR A 407 -16.22 9.44 -11.55
N ARG A 408 -16.30 8.22 -11.00
CA ARG A 408 -16.31 6.96 -11.79
C ARG A 408 -17.57 6.80 -12.64
N ALA A 409 -18.70 7.28 -12.15
CA ALA A 409 -19.99 7.26 -12.84
C ALA A 409 -20.15 8.36 -13.91
N ASN A 410 -19.26 9.36 -13.90
CA ASN A 410 -19.40 10.60 -14.66
C ASN A 410 -20.77 11.26 -14.43
N LEU A 411 -21.15 11.42 -13.16
CA LEU A 411 -22.38 12.04 -12.70
C LEU A 411 -22.05 13.07 -11.62
N THR A 412 -22.87 14.11 -11.47
CA THR A 412 -22.87 14.94 -10.26
C THR A 412 -23.86 14.41 -9.23
N GLU A 413 -23.82 14.92 -8.01
CA GLU A 413 -24.82 14.56 -7.00
C GLU A 413 -26.23 15.01 -7.43
N GLU A 414 -26.35 16.17 -8.10
CA GLU A 414 -27.59 16.65 -8.67
C GLU A 414 -28.17 15.69 -9.71
N ASP A 415 -27.35 15.11 -10.58
CA ASP A 415 -27.81 14.12 -11.57
C ASP A 415 -28.44 12.89 -10.90
N VAL A 416 -27.86 12.45 -9.77
CA VAL A 416 -28.38 11.32 -9.00
C VAL A 416 -29.69 11.69 -8.32
N LEU A 417 -29.77 12.87 -7.72
CA LEU A 417 -30.99 13.38 -7.07
C LEU A 417 -32.14 13.55 -8.07
N GLN A 418 -31.87 14.05 -9.28
CA GLN A 418 -32.86 14.14 -10.36
C GLN A 418 -33.37 12.77 -10.80
N GLN A 419 -32.50 11.75 -10.85
CA GLN A 419 -32.92 10.37 -11.14
C GLN A 419 -33.75 9.76 -10.01
N ILE A 420 -33.43 10.06 -8.74
CA ILE A 420 -34.24 9.65 -7.59
C ILE A 420 -35.64 10.30 -7.64
N GLU A 421 -35.73 11.57 -7.99
CA GLU A 421 -37.01 12.27 -8.17
C GLU A 421 -37.82 11.67 -9.33
N SER A 422 -37.17 11.45 -10.47
CA SER A 422 -37.78 10.81 -11.64
C SER A 422 -38.32 9.41 -11.33
N ARG A 423 -37.56 8.63 -10.53
CA ARG A 423 -37.99 7.33 -10.02
C ARG A 423 -39.19 7.45 -9.09
N THR A 424 -39.18 8.43 -8.19
CA THR A 424 -40.28 8.69 -7.25
C THR A 424 -41.56 9.04 -8.00
N GLN A 425 -41.46 9.86 -9.05
CA GLN A 425 -42.60 10.19 -9.92
C GLN A 425 -43.10 8.98 -10.70
N ALA A 426 -42.19 8.16 -11.24
CA ALA A 426 -42.57 6.91 -11.92
C ALA A 426 -43.34 5.96 -10.97
N ARG A 427 -42.90 5.83 -9.71
CA ARG A 427 -43.62 5.04 -8.69
C ARG A 427 -45.01 5.61 -8.38
N ARG A 428 -45.14 6.93 -8.28
CA ARG A 428 -46.44 7.61 -8.07
C ARG A 428 -47.40 7.37 -9.24
N ASN A 429 -46.88 7.33 -10.46
CA ASN A 429 -47.65 7.05 -11.68
C ASN A 429 -47.89 5.55 -11.93
N SER A 430 -47.44 4.66 -11.03
CA SER A 430 -47.47 3.19 -11.23
C SER A 430 -46.65 2.70 -12.44
N GLU A 431 -45.66 3.48 -12.91
CA GLU A 431 -44.70 3.14 -13.96
C GLU A 431 -43.52 2.32 -13.38
N PHE A 432 -43.80 1.12 -12.83
CA PHE A 432 -42.79 0.32 -12.12
C PHE A 432 -41.59 -0.06 -13.00
N ALA A 433 -41.82 -0.40 -14.28
CA ALA A 433 -40.75 -0.74 -15.21
C ALA A 433 -39.74 0.41 -15.39
N LYS A 434 -40.22 1.66 -15.43
CA LYS A 434 -39.35 2.84 -15.53
C LYS A 434 -38.59 3.10 -14.23
N SER A 435 -39.25 2.91 -13.09
CA SER A 435 -38.60 2.97 -11.77
C SER A 435 -37.45 1.96 -11.65
N ASP A 436 -37.68 0.72 -12.11
CA ASP A 436 -36.68 -0.34 -12.08
C ASP A 436 -35.53 -0.07 -13.06
N GLN A 437 -35.83 0.45 -14.27
CA GLN A 437 -34.81 0.86 -15.23
C GLN A 437 -33.86 1.91 -14.65
N ILE A 438 -34.39 2.96 -14.00
CA ILE A 438 -33.55 3.99 -13.35
C ILE A 438 -32.65 3.37 -12.28
N ARG A 439 -33.16 2.41 -11.49
CA ARG A 439 -32.37 1.75 -10.45
C ARG A 439 -31.23 0.94 -11.04
N GLU A 440 -31.49 0.17 -12.10
CA GLU A 440 -30.47 -0.66 -12.74
C GLU A 440 -29.46 0.19 -13.52
N ASP A 441 -29.86 1.29 -14.15
CA ASP A 441 -28.96 2.23 -14.84
C ASP A 441 -27.96 2.89 -13.86
N LEU A 442 -28.45 3.34 -12.70
CA LEU A 442 -27.59 3.87 -11.65
C LEU A 442 -26.67 2.80 -11.09
N LYS A 443 -27.18 1.59 -10.86
CA LYS A 443 -26.40 0.46 -10.34
C LYS A 443 -25.30 0.04 -11.31
N ALA A 444 -25.55 0.04 -12.61
CA ALA A 444 -24.54 -0.21 -13.65
C ALA A 444 -23.40 0.82 -13.59
N LYS A 445 -23.72 2.07 -13.23
CA LYS A 445 -22.74 3.14 -13.00
C LYS A 445 -22.07 3.10 -11.62
N GLY A 446 -22.42 2.14 -10.76
CA GLY A 446 -21.83 1.98 -9.43
C GLY A 446 -22.56 2.75 -8.32
N ILE A 447 -23.83 3.09 -8.54
CA ILE A 447 -24.68 3.84 -7.59
C ILE A 447 -25.89 2.99 -7.22
N ALA A 448 -25.96 2.53 -5.97
CA ALA A 448 -27.09 1.77 -5.46
C ALA A 448 -28.08 2.68 -4.72
N LEU A 449 -29.37 2.52 -5.01
CA LEU A 449 -30.45 3.20 -4.30
C LEU A 449 -30.98 2.34 -3.14
N MET A 450 -31.28 2.99 -2.01
CA MET A 450 -31.87 2.38 -0.82
C MET A 450 -33.08 3.18 -0.36
N ASP A 451 -34.23 2.52 -0.25
CA ASP A 451 -35.45 3.13 0.28
C ASP A 451 -35.45 3.01 1.82
N LEU A 452 -35.40 4.15 2.53
CA LEU A 452 -35.47 4.24 3.99
C LEU A 452 -36.74 4.99 4.40
N GLY A 453 -37.79 4.25 4.74
CA GLY A 453 -39.09 4.84 5.07
C GLY A 453 -39.67 5.59 3.86
N ASN A 454 -39.78 6.91 3.96
CA ASN A 454 -40.30 7.77 2.89
C ASN A 454 -39.20 8.39 2.00
N GLU A 455 -37.93 8.18 2.33
CA GLU A 455 -36.80 8.76 1.62
C GLU A 455 -36.06 7.70 0.80
N THR A 456 -35.50 8.10 -0.34
CA THR A 456 -34.57 7.27 -1.11
C THR A 456 -33.19 7.89 -0.98
N ILE A 457 -32.25 7.16 -0.40
CA ILE A 457 -30.84 7.54 -0.35
C ILE A 457 -30.03 6.72 -1.34
N TRP A 458 -28.81 7.16 -1.63
CA TRP A 458 -27.88 6.44 -2.49
C TRP A 458 -26.56 6.14 -1.79
N ARG A 459 -25.90 5.07 -2.22
CA ARG A 459 -24.54 4.72 -1.84
C ARG A 459 -23.73 4.21 -3.02
N PRO A 460 -22.39 4.31 -2.98
CA PRO A 460 -21.52 3.57 -3.90
C PRO A 460 -21.79 2.07 -3.84
N CYS A 461 -21.60 1.39 -4.97
CA CYS A 461 -21.58 -0.07 -5.04
C CYS A 461 -20.61 -0.53 -6.14
N ALA A 462 -20.20 -1.79 -6.09
CA ALA A 462 -19.32 -2.36 -7.10
C ALA A 462 -20.01 -2.43 -8.47
N ARG A 463 -19.34 -1.94 -9.51
CA ARG A 463 -19.78 -2.07 -10.92
C ARG A 463 -19.54 -3.48 -11.44
N ASN A 464 -20.46 -4.00 -12.25
CA ASN A 464 -20.24 -5.24 -12.96
C ASN A 464 -19.52 -4.96 -14.30
N LEU A 465 -18.18 -4.98 -14.27
CA LEU A 465 -17.39 -4.59 -15.45
C LEU A 465 -17.30 -5.70 -16.51
N GLU A 466 -17.79 -6.92 -16.22
CA GLU A 466 -17.85 -8.00 -17.21
C GLU A 466 -18.99 -7.78 -18.23
N THR A 467 -20.09 -7.14 -17.82
CA THR A 467 -21.22 -6.82 -18.70
C THR A 467 -20.96 -5.64 -19.63
N ASP A 468 -20.09 -4.71 -19.24
CA ASP A 468 -19.70 -3.56 -20.08
C ASP A 468 -18.82 -3.98 -21.28
N ALA A 469 -18.11 -5.09 -21.16
CA ALA A 469 -17.30 -5.66 -22.24
C ALA A 469 -18.16 -6.37 -23.32
N ALA A 470 -19.34 -6.86 -22.95
CA ALA A 470 -20.23 -7.59 -23.86
C ALA A 470 -21.13 -6.65 -24.69
N SER A 471 -21.38 -5.42 -24.22
CA SER A 471 -22.25 -4.44 -24.88
C SER A 471 -21.52 -3.52 -25.88
N THR A 472 -20.18 -3.54 -25.90
CA THR A 472 -19.37 -2.76 -26.83
C THR A 472 -18.57 -3.66 -27.76
N SER A 473 -19.14 -3.96 -28.93
CA SER A 473 -18.43 -4.61 -30.03
C SER A 473 -17.14 -3.84 -30.36
N GLY A 474 -15.98 -4.46 -30.09
CA GLY A 474 -14.72 -4.18 -30.78
C GLY A 474 -13.91 -2.93 -30.36
N GLY A 475 -14.15 -2.34 -29.19
CA GLY A 475 -13.39 -1.18 -28.70
C GLY A 475 -12.69 -1.44 -27.38
N THR A 476 -11.49 -2.03 -27.42
CA THR A 476 -10.68 -2.41 -26.24
C THR A 476 -10.72 -1.39 -25.10
N TRP A 477 -10.85 -1.82 -23.84
CA TRP A 477 -10.75 -1.04 -22.59
C TRP A 477 -9.57 -0.06 -22.53
N ILE A 478 -8.51 -0.36 -23.27
CA ILE A 478 -7.36 0.52 -23.54
C ILE A 478 -7.83 1.87 -24.10
N SER A 479 -8.87 1.89 -24.92
CA SER A 479 -9.48 3.09 -25.52
C SER A 479 -10.21 3.96 -24.49
N PHE A 480 -10.89 3.36 -23.51
CA PHE A 480 -11.52 4.09 -22.40
C PHE A 480 -10.45 4.79 -21.57
N TRP A 481 -9.41 4.08 -21.15
CA TRP A 481 -8.30 4.69 -20.41
C TRP A 481 -7.50 5.68 -21.25
N ARG A 482 -7.35 5.48 -22.56
CA ARG A 482 -6.77 6.49 -23.47
C ARG A 482 -7.61 7.76 -23.54
N ARG A 483 -8.94 7.63 -23.58
CA ARG A 483 -9.87 8.76 -23.60
C ARG A 483 -9.92 9.48 -22.26
N LEU A 484 -9.97 8.74 -21.15
CA LEU A 484 -9.92 9.30 -19.80
C LEU A 484 -8.56 9.99 -19.55
N LYS A 485 -7.46 9.40 -20.01
CA LYS A 485 -6.12 10.01 -19.94
C LYS A 485 -6.04 11.28 -20.78
N LYS A 486 -6.59 11.29 -22.00
CA LYS A 486 -6.68 12.51 -22.82
C LYS A 486 -7.55 13.59 -22.15
N PHE A 487 -8.69 13.20 -21.60
CA PHE A 487 -9.62 14.10 -20.92
C PHE A 487 -9.01 14.74 -19.66
N LEU A 488 -8.41 13.93 -18.79
CA LEU A 488 -7.71 14.41 -17.59
C LEU A 488 -6.50 15.29 -17.95
N TYR A 489 -5.75 14.92 -19.00
CA TYR A 489 -4.62 15.72 -19.48
C TYR A 489 -5.06 17.07 -20.08
N ALA A 490 -6.18 17.12 -20.81
CA ALA A 490 -6.73 18.37 -21.34
C ALA A 490 -7.23 19.29 -20.21
N ARG A 491 -7.90 18.72 -19.20
CA ARG A 491 -8.44 19.46 -18.05
C ARG A 491 -7.36 20.04 -17.14
N VAL A 492 -6.25 19.32 -16.93
CA VAL A 492 -5.11 19.82 -16.14
C VAL A 492 -4.33 20.91 -16.87
N ASN A 493 -4.32 20.91 -18.21
CA ASN A 493 -3.53 21.85 -19.01
C ASN A 493 -4.36 22.98 -19.66
N GLY A 494 -5.66 23.11 -19.35
CA GLY A 494 -6.49 24.23 -19.79
C GLY A 494 -6.75 24.32 -21.30
N TYR A 495 -6.68 23.21 -22.04
CA TYR A 495 -7.04 23.19 -23.46
C TYR A 495 -8.58 23.12 -23.60
N PRO A 496 -9.21 23.95 -24.45
CA PRO A 496 -10.63 23.79 -24.79
C PRO A 496 -10.84 22.51 -25.62
N GLU A 497 -12.01 21.89 -25.41
CA GLU A 497 -12.39 20.49 -25.74
C GLU A 497 -11.95 19.92 -27.10
#